data_AF-A0A2J6JDM7-F1
#
_entry.id   AF-A0A2J6JDM7-F1
#
_cell.length_a   1.000
_cell.length_b   1.000
_cell.length_c   1.000
_cell.angle_alpha   90.00
_cell.angle_beta   90.00
_cell.angle_gamma   90.00
#
_symmetry.space_group_name_H-M   'P 1'
#
loop_
_entity.id
_entity.type
_entity.pdbx_description
1 polymer ?
#
loop_
_entity_poly.entity_id
_entity_poly.type
_entity_poly.pdbx_seq_one_letter_code
_entity_poly.pdbx_strand_id
1 'polypeptide(L)' 'MRALPLATLVPIALLLGLAPFTPEPHLVEKARMLFHGELQRPIDIFDLFLHGTPLLLLLARLILARPATPSA' A
#
# COMPACT_ATOMS: atom_id res chain seq x y z
N MET A 1 8.42 -13.50 14.27
CA MET A 1 7.69 -12.29 13.84
C MET A 1 6.21 -12.61 13.82
N ARG A 2 5.36 -11.92 14.59
CA ARG A 2 3.89 -12.12 14.53
C ARG A 2 3.38 -11.56 13.20
N ALA A 3 2.47 -12.28 12.54
CA ALA A 3 1.83 -11.80 11.32
C ALA A 3 0.99 -10.55 11.63
N LEU A 4 1.03 -9.55 10.75
CA LEU A 4 0.17 -8.37 10.87
C LEU A 4 -1.31 -8.80 10.76
N PRO A 5 -2.18 -8.43 11.73
CA PRO A 5 -3.60 -8.74 11.67
C PRO A 5 -4.26 -8.08 10.46
N LEU A 6 -5.01 -8.85 9.66
CA LEU A 6 -5.76 -8.32 8.51
C LEU A 6 -6.76 -7.25 8.94
N ALA A 7 -7.39 -7.40 10.11
CA ALA A 7 -8.33 -6.44 10.67
C ALA A 7 -7.73 -5.03 10.84
N THR A 8 -6.41 -4.94 11.06
CA THR A 8 -5.70 -3.65 11.16
C THR A 8 -5.09 -3.25 9.83
N LEU A 9 -4.55 -4.22 9.07
CA LEU A 9 -3.84 -3.95 7.82
C LEU A 9 -4.77 -3.47 6.71
N VAL A 10 -5.98 -4.04 6.60
CA VAL A 10 -6.97 -3.67 5.58
C VAL A 10 -7.39 -2.19 5.68
N PRO A 11 -7.89 -1.68 6.82
CA PRO A 11 -8.29 -0.28 6.89
C PRO A 11 -7.12 0.67 6.68
N ILE A 12 -5.91 0.37 7.18
CA ILE A 12 -4.73 1.22 6.95
C ILE A 12 -4.36 1.23 5.47
N ALA A 13 -4.33 0.08 4.81
CA ALA A 13 -3.98 -0.01 3.40
C ALA A 13 -4.99 0.71 2.49
N LEU A 14 -6.27 0.60 2.79
CA LEU A 14 -7.31 1.29 2.02
C LEU A 14 -7.32 2.80 2.29
N LEU A 15 -7.26 3.23 3.55
CA LEU A 15 -7.35 4.64 3.88
C LEU A 15 -6.07 5.40 3.53
N LEU A 16 -4.90 4.89 3.94
CA LEU A 16 -3.63 5.56 3.66
C LEU A 16 -3.16 5.31 2.23
N GLY A 17 -3.35 4.10 1.68
CA GLY A 17 -2.87 3.79 0.34
C GLY A 17 -3.65 4.46 -0.79
N LEU A 18 -4.92 4.78 -0.56
CA LEU A 18 -5.79 5.44 -1.54
C LEU A 18 -5.99 6.94 -1.25
N ALA A 19 -5.37 7.48 -0.19
CA ALA A 19 -5.46 8.90 0.12
C ALA A 19 -4.63 9.75 -0.86
N PRO A 20 -5.05 11.01 -1.10
CA PRO A 20 -6.42 11.50 -0.93
C PRO A 20 -7.34 10.86 -1.98
N PHE A 21 -8.61 10.62 -1.63
CA PHE A 21 -9.56 10.00 -2.58
C PHE A 21 -9.94 10.94 -3.75
N THR A 22 -9.74 12.24 -3.59
CA THR A 22 -10.03 13.28 -4.58
C THR A 22 -8.95 14.37 -4.53
N PRO A 23 -8.56 14.97 -5.66
CA PRO A 23 -8.98 14.64 -7.03
C PRO A 23 -8.37 13.33 -7.56
N GLU A 24 -7.19 12.94 -7.06
CA GLU A 24 -6.48 11.71 -7.44
C GLU A 24 -5.65 11.20 -6.23
N PRO A 25 -5.56 9.88 -5.98
CA PRO A 25 -4.68 9.32 -4.97
C PRO A 25 -3.21 9.65 -5.21
N HIS A 26 -2.50 10.03 -4.15
CA HIS A 26 -1.08 10.37 -4.23
C HIS A 26 -0.27 9.23 -4.85
N LEU A 27 -0.60 7.98 -4.51
CA LEU A 27 0.09 6.81 -5.06
C LEU A 27 0.06 6.76 -6.59
N VAL A 28 -1.05 7.15 -7.22
CA VAL A 28 -1.18 7.16 -8.69
C VAL A 28 -0.38 8.30 -9.29
N GLU A 29 -0.46 9.50 -8.71
CA GLU A 29 0.34 10.66 -9.11
C GLU A 29 1.83 10.35 -9.04
N LYS A 30 2.31 9.84 -7.90
CA LYS A 30 3.75 9.55 -7.70
C LYS A 30 4.23 8.38 -8.56
N ALA A 31 3.40 7.36 -8.80
CA ALA A 31 3.74 6.31 -9.75
C ALA A 31 3.92 6.86 -11.17
N ARG A 32 3.04 7.76 -11.62
CA ARG A 32 3.17 8.44 -12.92
C ARG A 32 4.45 9.26 -13.00
N MET A 33 4.75 10.07 -11.97
CA MET A 33 6.00 10.83 -11.89
C MET A 33 7.22 9.91 -11.95
N LEU A 34 7.17 8.74 -11.28
CA LEU A 34 8.25 7.76 -11.32
C LEU A 34 8.47 7.22 -12.73
N PHE A 35 7.39 6.84 -13.44
CA PHE A 35 7.47 6.33 -14.81
C PHE A 35 7.97 7.39 -15.82
N HIS A 36 7.69 8.66 -15.58
CA HIS A 36 8.18 9.76 -16.43
C HIS A 36 9.56 10.31 -16.02
N GLY A 37 10.16 9.81 -14.93
CA GLY A 37 11.46 10.31 -14.43
C GLY A 37 11.41 11.66 -13.71
N GLU A 38 10.22 12.09 -13.30
CA GLU A 38 9.94 13.37 -12.64
C GLU A 38 9.94 13.28 -11.10
N LEU A 39 10.01 12.06 -10.54
CA LEU A 39 10.02 11.82 -9.09
C LEU A 39 11.39 12.14 -8.45
N GLN A 40 11.74 13.43 -8.36
CA GLN A 40 13.06 13.87 -7.89
C GLN A 40 13.06 14.49 -6.50
N ARG A 41 11.91 15.00 -6.05
CA ARG A 41 11.84 15.70 -4.76
C ARG A 41 11.75 14.65 -3.63
N PRO A 42 12.53 14.79 -2.54
CA PRO A 42 12.51 13.83 -1.43
C PRO A 42 11.12 13.60 -0.84
N ILE A 43 10.29 14.65 -0.79
CA ILE A 43 8.93 14.54 -0.27
C ILE A 43 8.04 13.67 -1.15
N ASP A 44 8.19 13.75 -2.48
CA ASP A 44 7.40 12.95 -3.43
C ASP A 44 7.82 11.47 -3.38
N ILE A 45 9.12 11.20 -3.16
CA ILE A 45 9.65 9.86 -2.92
C ILE A 45 9.11 9.29 -1.60
N PHE A 46 9.16 10.08 -0.52
CA PHE A 46 8.59 9.69 0.77
C PHE A 46 7.09 9.39 0.65
N ASP A 47 6.36 10.22 -0.06
CA ASP A 47 4.91 10.09 -0.28
C ASP A 47 4.56 8.80 -1.02
N LEU A 48 5.33 8.44 -2.05
CA LEU A 48 5.23 7.15 -2.75
C LEU A 48 5.38 5.97 -1.78
N PHE A 49 6.40 5.99 -0.91
CA PHE A 49 6.62 4.92 0.05
C PHE A 49 5.56 4.89 1.15
N LEU A 50 5.13 6.05 1.64
CA LEU A 50 4.12 6.16 2.69
C LEU A 50 2.79 5.54 2.24
N HIS A 51 2.34 5.85 1.03
CA HIS A 51 1.08 5.35 0.48
C HIS A 51 1.23 3.93 -0.08
N GLY A 52 2.37 3.60 -0.70
CA GLY A 52 2.60 2.29 -1.33
C GLY A 52 2.86 1.16 -0.33
N THR A 53 3.56 1.42 0.78
CA THR A 53 3.97 0.36 1.74
C THR A 53 2.78 -0.39 2.34
N PRO A 54 1.73 0.27 2.85
CA PRO A 54 0.55 -0.42 3.37
C PRO A 54 -0.12 -1.35 2.34
N LEU A 55 -0.24 -0.90 1.08
CA LEU A 55 -0.82 -1.67 -0.02
C LEU A 55 0.03 -2.89 -0.36
N LEU A 56 1.35 -2.72 -0.47
CA LEU A 56 2.28 -3.83 -0.73
C LEU A 56 2.28 -4.86 0.41
N LEU A 57 2.22 -4.42 1.67
CA LEU A 57 2.11 -5.31 2.82
C LEU A 57 0.79 -6.09 2.81
N LEU A 58 -0.34 -5.45 2.47
CA LEU A 58 -1.62 -6.12 2.34
C LEU A 58 -1.58 -7.17 1.22
N LEU A 59 -1.10 -6.82 0.03
CA LEU A 59 -0.95 -7.74 -1.09
C LEU A 59 -0.04 -8.93 -0.73
N ALA A 60 1.12 -8.67 -0.15
CA ALA A 60 2.02 -9.71 0.31
C ALA A 60 1.36 -10.62 1.35
N ARG A 61 0.59 -10.06 2.29
CA ARG A 61 -0.14 -10.84 3.30
C ARG A 61 -1.20 -11.74 2.66
N LEU A 62 -1.90 -11.27 1.64
CA LEU A 62 -2.94 -12.05 0.94
C LEU A 62 -2.34 -13.16 0.07
N ILE A 63 -1.22 -12.89 -0.61
CA ILE A 63 -0.53 -13.87 -1.47
C ILE A 63 0.19 -14.94 -0.64
N LEU A 64 0.83 -14.52 0.47
CA LEU A 64 1.61 -15.42 1.33
C LEU A 64 0.77 -16.07 2.44
N ALA A 65 -0.47 -15.63 2.66
CA ALA A 65 -1.36 -16.30 3.60
C ALA A 65 -1.62 -17.73 3.13
N ARG A 66 -1.19 -18.70 3.93
CA ARG A 66 -1.62 -20.08 3.73
C ARG A 66 -3.13 -20.14 3.99
N PRO A 67 -3.91 -20.81 3.12
CA PRO A 67 -5.30 -21.07 3.42
C PRO A 67 -5.37 -21.79 4.77
N ALA A 68 -6.25 -21.33 5.66
CA ALA A 68 -6.53 -22.06 6.88
C ALA A 68 -7.04 -23.43 6.45
N THR A 69 -6.33 -24.49 6.85
CA THR A 69 -6.84 -25.86 6.67
C THR A 69 -8.21 -25.89 7.33
N PRO A 70 -9.29 -26.24 6.62
CA PRO A 70 -10.59 -26.42 7.26
C PRO A 70 -10.41 -27.49 8.33
N SER A 71 -10.59 -27.13 9.60
CA SER A 71 -10.72 -28.12 10.67
C SER A 71 -12.05 -28.83 10.44
N ALA A 72 -11.97 -30.08 9.97
CA ALA A 72 -13.10 -31.01 9.89
C ALA A 72 -13.65 -31.34 11.28
#